data_AF-A0A6G0PX58-F1
#
_entry.id   AF-A0A6G0PX58-F1
#
_cell.length_a   1.000
_cell.length_b   1.000
_cell.length_c   1.000
_cell.angle_alpha   90.00
_cell.angle_beta   90.00
_cell.angle_gamma   90.00
#
_symmetry.space_group_name_H-M   'P 1'
#
loop_
_entity.id
_entity.type
_entity.pdbx_description
1 polymer ?
#
loop_
_entity_poly.entity_id
_entity_poly.type
_entity_poly.pdbx_seq_one_letter_code
_entity_poly.pdbx_strand_id
1 'polypeptide(L)'
;MVKPRTRSTTASAATTIAKELRARLDADEDDDHATLRAQVAFWDRLRPILAANDASVGLEALDTLALSVLADDDELPPVLDRTVVVVPHPDAA
;
A
#
# COMPACT_ATOMS: atom_id res chain seq x y z
N MET A 1 -57.90 24.55 7.20
CA MET A 1 -57.63 23.12 7.03
C MET A 1 -56.15 22.96 6.67
N VAL A 2 -55.31 22.59 7.63
CA VAL A 2 -53.84 22.57 7.45
C VAL A 2 -53.43 21.12 7.18
N LYS A 3 -52.81 20.82 6.03
CA LYS A 3 -52.25 19.49 5.73
C LYS A 3 -50.71 19.54 5.81
N PRO A 4 -50.04 18.56 6.43
CA PRO A 4 -48.63 18.66 6.81
C PRO A 4 -47.67 18.22 5.70
N ARG A 5 -46.47 18.79 5.78
CA ARG A 5 -45.29 18.60 4.93
C ARG A 5 -44.83 17.13 4.86
N THR A 6 -44.75 16.54 3.67
CA THR A 6 -44.03 15.27 3.43
C THR A 6 -42.66 15.45 2.76
N ARG A 7 -42.21 16.68 2.48
CA ARG A 7 -40.91 16.93 1.82
C ARG A 7 -39.71 16.72 2.76
N SER A 8 -39.90 16.86 4.08
CA SER A 8 -38.79 16.84 5.04
C SER A 8 -38.17 15.46 5.29
N THR A 9 -38.96 14.39 5.21
CA THR A 9 -38.47 13.03 5.54
C THR A 9 -37.56 12.46 4.44
N THR A 10 -37.89 12.70 3.17
CA THR A 10 -37.09 12.22 2.04
C THR A 10 -35.77 12.98 1.90
N ALA A 11 -35.78 14.31 2.10
CA ALA A 11 -34.57 15.12 2.07
C ALA A 11 -33.62 14.81 3.23
N SER A 12 -34.18 14.54 4.42
CA SER A 12 -33.41 14.10 5.59
C SER A 12 -32.80 12.71 5.36
N ALA A 13 -33.56 11.75 4.83
CA ALA A 13 -33.06 10.40 4.53
C ALA A 13 -31.96 10.41 3.45
N ALA A 14 -32.12 11.20 2.38
CA ALA A 14 -31.10 11.35 1.34
C ALA A 14 -29.80 11.96 1.88
N THR A 15 -29.89 12.90 2.82
CA THR A 15 -28.72 13.52 3.47
C THR A 15 -28.00 12.53 4.38
N THR A 16 -28.74 11.71 5.13
CA THR A 16 -28.17 10.63 5.95
C THR A 16 -27.49 9.57 5.09
N ILE A 17 -28.13 9.13 4.01
CA ILE A 17 -27.56 8.16 3.07
C ILE A 17 -26.29 8.71 2.42
N ALA A 18 -26.27 9.98 2.00
CA ALA A 18 -25.08 10.61 1.44
C ALA A 18 -23.94 10.71 2.46
N LYS A 19 -24.24 10.99 3.73
CA LYS A 19 -23.26 11.04 4.82
C LYS A 19 -22.70 9.65 5.15
N GLU A 20 -23.56 8.64 5.17
CA GLU A 20 -23.18 7.24 5.38
C GLU A 20 -22.29 6.73 4.24
N LEU A 21 -22.65 7.02 2.99
CA LEU A 21 -21.85 6.68 1.80
C LEU A 21 -20.49 7.36 1.83
N ARG A 22 -20.44 8.64 2.23
CA ARG A 22 -19.17 9.38 2.34
C ARG A 22 -18.28 8.81 3.43
N ALA A 23 -18.84 8.51 4.60
CA ALA A 23 -18.11 7.89 5.71
C ALA A 23 -17.62 6.48 5.36
N ARG A 24 -18.38 5.71 4.57
CA ARG A 24 -17.96 4.39 4.07
C ARG A 24 -16.86 4.49 3.02
N LEU A 25 -16.89 5.50 2.16
CA LEU A 25 -15.83 5.74 1.18
C LEU A 25 -14.53 6.20 1.86
N ASP A 26 -14.64 7.13 2.82
CA ASP A 26 -13.50 7.61 3.61
C ASP A 26 -12.89 6.50 4.50
N ALA A 27 -13.66 5.46 4.85
CA ALA A 27 -13.18 4.32 5.64
C ALA A 27 -12.53 3.21 4.80
N ASP A 28 -12.89 3.07 3.52
CA ASP A 28 -12.33 2.07 2.59
C ASP A 28 -10.98 2.52 1.99
N GLU A 29 -10.67 3.82 1.99
CA GLU A 29 -9.51 4.37 1.27
C GLU A 29 -8.17 4.33 2.05
N ASP A 30 -8.16 4.17 3.37
CA ASP A 30 -6.98 4.61 4.14
C ASP A 30 -6.00 3.52 4.62
N ASP A 31 -6.44 2.42 5.23
CA ASP A 31 -5.50 1.53 5.95
C ASP A 31 -4.66 0.61 5.04
N ASP A 32 -5.28 -0.03 4.05
CA ASP A 32 -4.57 -0.95 3.13
C ASP A 32 -3.61 -0.18 2.21
N HIS A 33 -4.07 0.97 1.71
CA HIS A 33 -3.23 1.86 0.90
C HIS A 33 -2.15 2.57 1.73
N ALA A 34 -2.36 2.81 3.03
CA ALA A 34 -1.31 3.32 3.91
C ALA A 34 -0.20 2.28 4.11
N THR A 35 -0.56 1.01 4.33
CA THR A 35 0.40 -0.09 4.51
C THR A 35 1.23 -0.31 3.25
N LEU A 36 0.59 -0.39 2.08
CA LEU A 36 1.28 -0.54 0.80
C LEU A 36 2.24 0.63 0.53
N ARG A 37 1.80 1.88 0.77
CA ARG A 37 2.65 3.07 0.65
C ARG A 37 3.86 3.02 1.59
N ALA A 38 3.68 2.54 2.81
CA ALA A 38 4.77 2.41 3.78
C ALA A 38 5.79 1.34 3.35
N GLN A 39 5.33 0.21 2.82
CA GLN A 39 6.21 -0.85 2.32
C GLN A 39 6.99 -0.42 1.07
N VAL A 40 6.35 0.29 0.13
CA VAL A 40 7.03 0.89 -1.03
C VAL A 40 8.10 1.88 -0.57
N ALA A 41 7.74 2.81 0.33
CA ALA A 41 8.70 3.79 0.85
C ALA A 41 9.86 3.14 1.61
N PHE A 42 9.61 2.03 2.31
CA PHE A 42 10.65 1.24 2.94
C PHE A 42 11.60 0.62 1.90
N TRP A 43 11.07 0.01 0.84
CA TRP A 43 11.88 -0.57 -0.23
C TRP A 43 12.72 0.48 -0.95
N ASP A 44 12.13 1.61 -1.31
CA ASP A 44 12.81 2.74 -1.95
C ASP A 44 13.97 3.28 -1.12
N ARG A 45 13.87 3.21 0.21
CA ARG A 45 14.96 3.59 1.13
C ARG A 45 16.00 2.48 1.30
N LEU A 46 15.59 1.22 1.37
CA LEU A 46 16.49 0.08 1.60
C LEU A 46 17.33 -0.25 0.37
N ARG A 47 16.72 -0.20 -0.82
CA ARG A 47 17.32 -0.66 -2.08
C ARG A 47 18.64 0.05 -2.44
N PRO A 48 18.78 1.38 -2.27
CA PRO A 48 20.05 2.07 -2.48
C PRO A 48 21.13 1.68 -1.46
N ILE A 49 20.74 1.36 -0.21
CA ILE A 49 21.70 0.95 0.84
C ILE A 49 22.30 -0.40 0.50
N LEU A 50 21.49 -1.34 0.01
CA LEU A 50 21.95 -2.66 -0.43
C LEU A 50 22.89 -2.57 -1.66
N ALA A 51 22.64 -1.58 -2.53
CA ALA A 51 23.46 -1.29 -3.71
C ALA A 51 24.65 -0.35 -3.44
N ALA A 52 24.82 0.14 -2.21
CA ALA A 52 25.90 1.07 -1.90
C ALA A 52 27.28 0.43 -2.08
N ASN A 53 27.35 -0.90 -2.04
CA ASN A 53 28.55 -1.66 -2.36
C ASN A 53 28.39 -2.33 -3.73
N ASP A 54 29.24 -1.94 -4.69
CA ASP A 54 29.25 -2.50 -6.06
C ASP A 54 29.60 -3.99 -6.10
N ALA A 55 30.15 -4.56 -5.02
CA ALA A 55 30.37 -6.00 -4.89
C ALA A 55 29.09 -6.79 -4.54
N SER A 56 27.99 -6.11 -4.17
CA SER A 56 26.68 -6.72 -4.02
C SER A 56 26.13 -7.13 -5.39
N VAL A 57 25.62 -8.35 -5.52
CA VAL A 57 25.12 -8.90 -6.78
C VAL A 57 23.76 -9.58 -6.61
N GLY A 58 22.97 -9.64 -7.68
CA GLY A 58 21.65 -10.28 -7.67
C GLY A 58 20.55 -9.44 -7.02
N LEU A 59 20.77 -8.14 -6.80
CA LEU A 59 19.81 -7.26 -6.13
C LEU A 59 18.50 -7.11 -6.93
N GLU A 60 18.55 -7.34 -8.24
CA GLU A 60 17.38 -7.35 -9.10
C GLU A 60 16.45 -8.55 -8.85
N ALA A 61 16.94 -9.62 -8.20
CA ALA A 61 16.09 -10.69 -7.65
C ALA A 61 15.26 -10.19 -6.46
N LEU A 62 15.87 -9.35 -5.61
CA LEU A 62 15.16 -8.74 -4.50
C LEU A 62 14.12 -7.73 -4.98
N ASP A 63 14.38 -7.02 -6.09
CA ASP A 63 13.40 -6.14 -6.71
C ASP A 63 12.16 -6.93 -7.16
N THR A 64 12.35 -8.09 -7.81
CA THR A 64 11.25 -8.97 -8.21
C THR A 64 10.48 -9.52 -6.99
N LEU A 65 11.20 -9.94 -5.94
CA LEU A 65 10.60 -10.42 -4.70
C LEU A 65 9.82 -9.30 -3.97
N ALA A 66 10.36 -8.10 -3.91
CA ALA A 66 9.69 -6.96 -3.29
C ALA A 66 8.39 -6.64 -4.04
N LEU A 67 8.41 -6.65 -5.38
CA LEU A 67 7.21 -6.45 -6.19
C LEU A 67 6.16 -7.55 -5.97
N SER A 68 6.54 -8.83 -5.86
CA SER A 68 5.58 -9.90 -5.61
C SER A 68 4.93 -9.78 -4.23
N VAL A 69 5.72 -9.40 -3.21
CA VAL A 69 5.19 -9.15 -1.84
C VAL A 69 4.28 -7.92 -1.81
N LEU A 70 4.64 -6.85 -2.52
CA LEU A 70 3.82 -5.62 -2.59
C LEU A 70 2.52 -5.82 -3.39
N ALA A 71 2.51 -6.73 -4.34
CA ALA A 71 1.33 -7.06 -5.13
C ALA A 71 0.33 -7.95 -4.37
N ASP A 72 0.69 -8.42 -3.18
CA ASP A 72 -0.07 -9.42 -2.40
C ASP A 72 -0.48 -10.62 -3.27
N ASP A 73 0.44 -11.04 -4.16
CA ASP A 73 0.19 -12.10 -5.12
C ASP A 73 0.36 -13.47 -4.44
N ASP A 74 -0.74 -13.98 -3.89
CA ASP A 74 -0.83 -15.30 -3.25
C ASP A 74 -0.50 -16.47 -4.21
N GLU A 75 -0.56 -16.26 -5.54
CA GLU A 75 -0.24 -17.29 -6.54
C GLU A 75 1.27 -17.41 -6.79
N LEU A 76 2.03 -16.35 -6.51
CA LEU A 76 3.48 -16.33 -6.65
C LEU A 76 4.15 -16.39 -5.27
N PRO A 77 4.63 -17.57 -4.83
CA PRO A 77 5.31 -17.65 -3.56
C PRO A 77 6.52 -16.69 -3.56
N PRO A 78 6.75 -15.94 -2.47
CA PRO A 78 7.82 -14.96 -2.40
C PRO A 78 9.17 -15.69 -2.23
N VAL A 79 9.67 -16.24 -3.32
CA VAL A 79 10.91 -17.01 -3.38
C VAL A 79 11.94 -16.27 -4.22
N LEU A 80 13.19 -16.29 -3.76
CA LEU A 80 14.31 -15.84 -4.57
C LEU A 80 14.58 -16.85 -5.69
N ASP A 81 14.45 -16.39 -6.93
CA ASP A 81 14.70 -17.16 -8.15
C ASP A 81 16.20 -17.36 -8.43
N ARG A 82 17.07 -16.58 -7.78
CA ARG A 82 18.52 -16.62 -7.91
C ARG A 82 19.23 -16.26 -6.60
N THR A 83 20.52 -16.54 -6.55
CA THR A 83 21.38 -16.18 -5.41
C THR A 83 21.60 -14.68 -5.38
N VAL A 84 21.46 -14.11 -4.18
CA VAL A 84 21.73 -12.69 -3.90
C VAL A 84 22.89 -12.62 -2.90
N VAL A 85 23.86 -11.76 -3.17
CA VAL A 85 24.97 -11.48 -2.26
C VAL A 85 24.89 -10.01 -1.88
N VAL A 86 24.76 -9.74 -0.59
CA VAL A 86 24.77 -8.38 -0.02
C VAL A 86 26.04 -8.20 0.78
N VAL A 87 26.81 -7.19 0.43
CA VAL A 87 28.07 -6.83 1.10
C VAL A 87 27.85 -5.57 1.95
N PRO A 88 28.53 -5.41 3.10
CA PRO A 88 28.39 -4.22 3.93
C PRO A 88 28.63 -2.92 3.16
N HIS A 89 28.05 -1.82 3.66
CA HIS A 89 28.29 -0.49 3.13
C HIS A 89 29.81 -0.20 3.08
N PRO A 90 30.34 0.43 2.01
CA PRO A 90 31.78 0.70 1.88
C PRO A 90 32.35 1.52 3.05
N ASP A 91 31.54 2.41 3.63
CA ASP A 91 31.92 3.22 4.81
C ASP A 91 31.77 2.49 6.17
N ALA A 92 31.40 1.20 6.18
CA ALA A 92 31.27 0.41 7.41
C ALA A 92 32.59 -0.26 7.84
N ALA A 93 33.70 0.01 7.12
CA ALA A 93 35.03 -0.56 7.33
C ALA A 93 35.87 0.21 8.35
#